data_AF-I0HDN3-F1
#
_entry.id   AF-I0HDN3-F1
#
_cell.length_a   1.000
_cell.length_b   1.000
_cell.length_c   1.000
_cell.angle_alpha   90.00
_cell.angle_beta   90.00
_cell.angle_gamma   90.00
#
_symmetry.space_group_name_H-M   'P 1'
#
loop_
_entity.id
_entity.type
_entity.pdbx_description
1 polymer ?
#
loop_
_entity_poly.entity_id
_entity_poly.type
_entity_poly.pdbx_seq_one_letter_code
_entity_poly.pdbx_strand_id
1 'polypeptide(L)'
;MADSRVAKHTFVYNGERYFRDKSEDILMCSYGEKEDPLGTKASLNVTDHVERGLLKGRVHYVTTADVEWERQAKAEVEADASLKYFTAQASGTAAFSYERAKTGKLKLAKFVIDEGPLQELLNRDAGKARNFLAREGGDGRIVSTIWVVVEGEIAESFAAAGKSTGAIEAEVLSAAKLRLTVKKKGSAGGTTTIVWEPGTTFAYLMHKVGKWNKDKSRVEELVIDAKGLN
;
A
#
# COMPACT_ATOMS: atom_id res chain seq x y z
N MET A 1 -18.07 -4.83 14.26
CA MET A 1 -17.45 -5.14 12.96
C MET A 1 -16.69 -3.90 12.53
N ALA A 2 -15.51 -4.06 11.93
CA ALA A 2 -14.81 -2.92 11.34
C ALA A 2 -15.64 -2.39 10.17
N ASP A 3 -15.93 -1.10 10.15
CA ASP A 3 -16.69 -0.49 9.07
C ASP A 3 -15.75 -0.21 7.89
N SER A 4 -16.12 -0.73 6.72
CA SER A 4 -15.36 -0.56 5.47
C SER A 4 -16.28 -0.01 4.38
N ARG A 5 -15.85 1.09 3.74
CA ARG A 5 -16.61 1.74 2.66
C ARG A 5 -15.71 2.08 1.50
N VAL A 6 -16.09 1.65 0.31
CA VAL A 6 -15.39 1.92 -0.94
C VAL A 6 -16.13 3.04 -1.65
N ALA A 7 -15.49 4.20 -1.80
CA ALA A 7 -15.97 5.28 -2.66
C ALA A 7 -15.02 5.43 -3.85
N LYS A 8 -15.44 6.19 -4.87
CA LYS A 8 -14.66 6.38 -6.10
C LYS A 8 -13.21 6.81 -5.87
N HIS A 9 -13.00 7.81 -5.00
CA HIS A 9 -11.69 8.44 -4.78
C HIS A 9 -11.05 8.07 -3.44
N THR A 10 -11.83 7.49 -2.53
CA THR A 10 -11.37 7.18 -1.17
C THR A 10 -11.85 5.82 -0.71
N PHE A 11 -11.00 5.14 0.06
CA PHE A 11 -11.39 3.98 0.85
C PHE A 11 -11.45 4.38 2.32
N VAL A 12 -12.47 3.93 3.06
CA VAL A 12 -12.62 4.18 4.49
C VAL A 12 -12.55 2.85 5.24
N TYR A 13 -11.73 2.78 6.27
CA TYR A 13 -11.63 1.62 7.16
C TYR A 13 -11.47 2.08 8.61
N ASN A 14 -12.38 1.69 9.50
CA ASN A 14 -12.37 2.08 10.92
C ASN A 14 -12.25 3.61 11.13
N GLY A 15 -12.93 4.39 10.29
CA GLY A 15 -12.89 5.86 10.34
C GLY A 15 -11.65 6.50 9.72
N GLU A 16 -10.61 5.73 9.38
CA GLU A 16 -9.46 6.23 8.63
C GLU A 16 -9.77 6.24 7.13
N ARG A 17 -9.36 7.31 6.44
CA ARG A 17 -9.53 7.47 4.99
C ARG A 17 -8.21 7.22 4.27
N TYR A 18 -8.29 6.66 3.08
CA TYR A 18 -7.17 6.29 2.21
C TYR A 18 -7.46 6.78 0.79
N PHE A 19 -6.42 7.17 0.06
CA PHE A 19 -6.52 7.59 -1.34
C PHE A 19 -6.73 6.36 -2.24
N ARG A 20 -7.52 6.53 -3.30
CA ARG A 20 -7.67 5.52 -4.36
C ARG A 20 -7.28 6.01 -5.74
N ASP A 21 -7.38 7.31 -6.01
CA ASP A 21 -7.01 7.83 -7.33
C ASP A 21 -5.57 7.48 -7.69
N LYS A 22 -5.39 6.97 -8.92
CA LYS A 22 -4.14 6.46 -9.47
C LYS A 22 -3.49 5.34 -8.64
N SER A 23 -4.25 4.61 -7.83
CA SER A 23 -3.67 3.54 -6.99
C SER A 23 -3.00 2.44 -7.81
N GLU A 24 -3.41 2.24 -9.07
CA GLU A 24 -2.78 1.32 -10.01
C GLU A 24 -1.30 1.62 -10.26
N ASP A 25 -0.88 2.88 -10.17
CA ASP A 25 0.52 3.29 -10.37
C ASP A 25 1.34 3.20 -9.08
N ILE A 26 0.69 2.93 -7.94
CA ILE A 26 1.29 2.99 -6.62
C ILE A 26 1.93 1.66 -6.24
N LEU A 27 3.17 1.76 -5.77
CA LEU A 27 3.88 0.73 -5.03
C LEU A 27 4.15 1.21 -3.61
N MET A 28 4.44 0.28 -2.70
CA MET A 28 4.93 0.64 -1.37
C MET A 28 6.17 1.54 -1.50
N CYS A 29 6.22 2.66 -0.77
CA CYS A 29 7.29 3.65 -0.88
C CYS A 29 7.49 4.25 -2.28
N SER A 30 6.44 4.30 -3.12
CA SER A 30 6.39 5.26 -4.24
C SER A 30 6.46 6.68 -3.70
N TYR A 31 7.16 7.56 -4.41
CA TYR A 31 7.29 8.97 -4.08
C TYR A 31 7.10 9.84 -5.31
N GLY A 32 6.65 11.07 -5.09
CA GLY A 32 6.28 11.97 -6.17
C GLY A 32 5.66 13.26 -5.66
N GLU A 33 5.21 14.09 -6.60
CA GLU A 33 4.44 15.28 -6.30
C GLU A 33 2.99 14.89 -6.04
N LYS A 34 2.38 15.52 -5.04
CA LYS A 34 0.94 15.39 -4.85
C LYS A 34 0.19 16.23 -5.87
N GLU A 35 -0.64 15.59 -6.68
CA GLU A 35 -1.68 16.28 -7.44
C GLU A 35 -2.85 16.57 -6.50
N ASP A 36 -3.17 17.86 -6.32
CA ASP A 36 -4.28 18.31 -5.50
C ASP A 36 -5.27 19.15 -6.34
N PRO A 37 -5.94 18.53 -7.34
CA PRO A 37 -7.05 19.19 -8.00
C PRO A 37 -8.14 19.42 -6.94
N LEU A 38 -8.53 20.67 -6.74
CA LEU A 38 -9.53 21.09 -5.74
C LEU A 38 -10.61 20.03 -5.49
N GLY A 39 -10.56 19.37 -4.32
CA GLY A 39 -11.54 18.36 -3.89
C GLY A 39 -10.93 17.01 -3.55
N THR A 40 -11.73 15.95 -3.70
CA THR A 40 -11.41 14.58 -3.25
C THR A 40 -10.56 13.77 -4.24
N LYS A 41 -10.12 14.39 -5.35
CA LYS A 41 -9.35 13.75 -6.43
C LYS A 41 -7.83 13.83 -6.22
N ALA A 42 -7.41 14.08 -4.99
CA ALA A 42 -5.99 14.19 -4.68
C ALA A 42 -5.32 12.83 -4.89
N SER A 43 -4.20 12.83 -5.61
CA SER A 43 -3.45 11.62 -5.93
C SER A 43 -1.96 11.87 -5.91
N LEU A 44 -1.16 10.81 -5.96
CA LEU A 44 0.27 10.92 -6.15
C LEU A 44 0.61 10.84 -7.64
N ASN A 45 1.28 11.86 -8.18
CA ASN A 45 1.96 11.73 -9.45
C ASN A 45 3.31 11.05 -9.21
N VAL A 46 3.36 9.73 -9.42
CA VAL A 46 4.52 8.92 -9.09
C VAL A 46 5.71 9.33 -9.97
N THR A 47 6.76 9.85 -9.34
CA THR A 47 8.03 10.11 -10.02
C THR A 47 8.87 8.86 -10.08
N ASP A 48 8.95 8.13 -8.96
CA ASP A 48 9.75 6.92 -8.79
C ASP A 48 9.36 6.25 -7.46
N HIS A 49 10.08 5.20 -7.07
CA HIS A 49 9.86 4.49 -5.81
C HIS A 49 11.19 4.14 -5.14
N VAL A 50 11.18 3.94 -3.81
CA VAL A 50 12.36 3.45 -3.10
C VAL A 50 12.81 2.11 -3.69
N GLU A 51 14.10 1.82 -3.72
CA GLU A 51 14.59 0.53 -4.20
C GLU A 51 13.98 -0.62 -3.38
N ARG A 52 13.48 -1.65 -4.06
CA ARG A 52 12.76 -2.77 -3.41
C ARG A 52 13.62 -3.52 -2.39
N GLY A 53 14.93 -3.60 -2.63
CA GLY A 53 15.90 -4.21 -1.72
C GLY A 53 15.95 -3.54 -0.35
N LEU A 54 15.71 -2.24 -0.29
CA LEU A 54 15.74 -1.46 0.96
C LEU A 54 14.48 -1.64 1.82
N LEU A 55 13.42 -2.26 1.28
CA LEU A 55 12.16 -2.51 2.00
C LEU A 55 12.18 -3.82 2.80
N LYS A 56 13.18 -4.68 2.59
CA LYS A 56 13.31 -5.97 3.27
C LYS A 56 13.36 -5.77 4.79
N GLY A 57 12.47 -6.46 5.51
CA GLY A 57 12.38 -6.39 6.98
C GLY A 57 11.84 -5.07 7.55
N ARG A 58 11.40 -4.13 6.71
CA ARG A 58 10.81 -2.85 7.15
C ARG A 58 9.29 -2.80 6.99
N VAL A 59 8.77 -3.54 6.02
CA VAL A 59 7.35 -3.65 5.74
C VAL A 59 6.74 -4.78 6.58
N HIS A 60 5.55 -4.55 7.13
CA HIS A 60 4.80 -5.59 7.82
C HIS A 60 3.30 -5.56 7.47
N TYR A 61 2.66 -6.69 7.70
CA TYR A 61 1.22 -6.86 7.60
C TYR A 61 0.54 -6.37 8.87
N VAL A 62 -0.55 -5.61 8.73
CA VAL A 62 -1.27 -5.04 9.87
C VAL A 62 -2.59 -5.77 10.12
N THR A 63 -3.42 -5.87 9.09
CA THR A 63 -4.80 -6.37 9.22
C THR A 63 -5.42 -6.67 7.85
N THR A 64 -6.58 -7.33 7.88
CA THR A 64 -7.46 -7.49 6.73
C THR A 64 -8.78 -6.80 7.00
N ALA A 65 -9.38 -6.28 5.93
CA ALA A 65 -10.73 -5.75 5.95
C ALA A 65 -11.63 -6.64 5.08
N ASP A 66 -12.75 -7.06 5.65
CA ASP A 66 -13.88 -7.56 4.89
C ASP A 66 -14.56 -6.37 4.21
N VAL A 67 -14.88 -6.52 2.92
CA VAL A 67 -15.63 -5.52 2.16
C VAL A 67 -16.92 -6.18 1.69
N GLU A 68 -18.05 -5.58 2.04
CA GLU A 68 -19.35 -6.00 1.53
C GLU A 68 -19.51 -5.50 0.09
N TRP A 69 -18.87 -6.20 -0.85
CA TRP A 69 -18.81 -5.82 -2.27
C TRP A 69 -20.20 -5.66 -2.89
N GLU A 70 -21.18 -6.45 -2.45
CA GLU A 70 -22.56 -6.38 -2.94
C GLU A 70 -23.27 -5.07 -2.58
N ARG A 71 -22.80 -4.37 -1.54
CA ARG A 71 -23.33 -3.08 -1.11
C ARG A 71 -22.60 -1.88 -1.70
N GLN A 72 -21.50 -2.11 -2.41
CA GLN A 72 -20.73 -1.03 -3.05
C GLN A 72 -21.29 -0.76 -4.45
N ALA A 73 -21.25 0.50 -4.91
CA ALA A 73 -21.65 0.79 -6.27
C ALA A 73 -20.60 0.25 -7.26
N LYS A 74 -21.05 -0.45 -8.32
CA LYS A 74 -20.16 -1.01 -9.35
C LYS A 74 -19.18 0.03 -9.91
N ALA A 75 -19.66 1.24 -10.19
CA ALA A 75 -18.84 2.34 -10.72
C ALA A 75 -17.78 2.84 -9.72
N GLU A 76 -17.96 2.64 -8.42
CA GLU A 76 -16.96 2.97 -7.40
C GLU A 76 -15.92 1.86 -7.27
N VAL A 77 -16.35 0.60 -7.38
CA VAL A 77 -15.45 -0.56 -7.33
C VAL A 77 -14.56 -0.62 -8.57
N GLU A 78 -15.12 -0.38 -9.75
CA GLU A 78 -14.43 -0.44 -11.05
C GLU A 78 -13.81 0.91 -11.47
N ALA A 79 -13.69 1.87 -10.55
CA ALA A 79 -13.03 3.15 -10.82
C ALA A 79 -11.59 2.97 -11.31
N ASP A 80 -10.92 1.89 -10.87
CA ASP A 80 -9.54 1.54 -11.21
C ASP A 80 -9.52 0.32 -12.13
N ALA A 81 -9.81 0.53 -13.44
CA ALA A 81 -10.06 -0.55 -14.41
C ALA A 81 -8.86 -1.51 -14.65
N SER A 82 -7.66 -1.16 -14.18
CA SER A 82 -6.43 -1.95 -14.31
C SER A 82 -6.04 -2.69 -13.02
N LEU A 83 -6.87 -2.60 -11.97
CA LEU A 83 -6.60 -3.22 -10.68
C LEU A 83 -6.50 -4.75 -10.82
N LYS A 84 -5.56 -5.32 -10.09
CA LYS A 84 -5.29 -6.74 -9.96
C LYS A 84 -5.49 -7.17 -8.51
N TYR A 85 -5.91 -8.41 -8.33
CA TYR A 85 -5.97 -9.04 -7.01
C TYR A 85 -5.12 -10.31 -6.97
N PHE A 86 -4.66 -10.67 -5.77
CA PHE A 86 -3.85 -11.87 -5.56
C PHE A 86 -4.72 -13.13 -5.42
N THR A 87 -4.40 -14.16 -6.20
CA THR A 87 -5.08 -15.46 -6.18
C THR A 87 -4.25 -16.51 -5.44
N ALA A 88 -4.92 -17.34 -4.63
CA ALA A 88 -4.26 -18.46 -3.94
C ALA A 88 -3.79 -19.53 -4.94
N GLN A 89 -4.52 -19.67 -6.04
CA GLN A 89 -4.13 -20.51 -7.17
C GLN A 89 -3.02 -19.79 -7.96
N ALA A 90 -1.82 -20.39 -7.98
CA ALA A 90 -0.64 -20.02 -8.78
C ALA A 90 0.28 -18.87 -8.32
N SER A 91 0.18 -18.36 -7.08
CA SER A 91 1.02 -17.22 -6.61
C SER A 91 0.97 -16.01 -7.56
N GLY A 92 -0.16 -15.87 -8.26
CA GLY A 92 -0.35 -14.95 -9.37
C GLY A 92 -1.28 -13.80 -9.04
N THR A 93 -1.46 -12.95 -10.03
CA THR A 93 -2.46 -11.88 -10.03
C THR A 93 -3.51 -12.18 -11.07
N ALA A 94 -4.76 -11.81 -10.79
CA ALA A 94 -5.86 -11.86 -11.74
C ALA A 94 -6.50 -10.47 -11.86
N ALA A 95 -7.12 -10.20 -13.01
CA ALA A 95 -7.83 -8.95 -13.24
C ALA A 95 -9.00 -8.81 -12.24
N PHE A 96 -9.07 -7.67 -11.58
CA PHE A 96 -10.15 -7.36 -10.66
C PHE A 96 -11.38 -6.90 -11.43
N SER A 97 -12.56 -7.37 -11.01
CA SER A 97 -13.85 -6.92 -11.51
C SER A 97 -14.88 -6.96 -10.41
N TYR A 98 -15.96 -6.17 -10.54
CA TYR A 98 -17.04 -6.15 -9.55
C TYR A 98 -17.68 -7.54 -9.35
N GLU A 99 -17.91 -8.26 -10.45
CA GLU A 99 -18.51 -9.61 -10.39
C GLU A 99 -17.60 -10.62 -9.67
N ARG A 100 -16.28 -10.52 -9.89
CA ARG A 100 -15.32 -11.36 -9.17
C ARG A 100 -15.21 -10.96 -7.70
N ALA A 101 -15.29 -9.68 -7.38
CA ALA A 101 -15.27 -9.20 -5.99
C ALA A 101 -16.45 -9.74 -5.17
N LYS A 102 -17.66 -9.75 -5.75
CA LYS A 102 -18.86 -10.31 -5.10
C LYS A 102 -18.76 -11.81 -4.83
N THR A 103 -18.21 -12.57 -5.78
CA THR A 103 -18.24 -14.04 -5.74
C THR A 103 -16.97 -14.66 -5.11
N GLY A 104 -15.83 -13.95 -5.18
CA GLY A 104 -14.50 -14.49 -4.90
C GLY A 104 -14.07 -14.44 -3.43
N LYS A 105 -14.93 -14.05 -2.49
CA LYS A 105 -14.57 -13.83 -1.07
C LYS A 105 -13.30 -12.97 -0.92
N LEU A 106 -13.21 -11.91 -1.73
CA LEU A 106 -12.06 -11.03 -1.73
C LEU A 106 -12.03 -10.18 -0.46
N LYS A 107 -10.84 -10.02 0.11
CA LYS A 107 -10.55 -9.15 1.25
C LYS A 107 -9.49 -8.12 0.87
N LEU A 108 -9.42 -7.04 1.63
CA LEU A 108 -8.30 -6.09 1.52
C LEU A 108 -7.27 -6.40 2.61
N ALA A 109 -5.99 -6.50 2.24
CA ALA A 109 -4.88 -6.65 3.19
C ALA A 109 -4.09 -5.36 3.31
N LYS A 110 -3.88 -4.87 4.54
CA LYS A 110 -3.13 -3.65 4.86
C LYS A 110 -1.67 -3.98 5.13
N PHE A 111 -0.78 -3.28 4.43
CA PHE A 111 0.66 -3.34 4.63
C PHE A 111 1.22 -1.96 4.91
N VAL A 112 2.17 -1.88 5.84
CA VAL A 112 2.69 -0.62 6.36
C VAL A 112 4.21 -0.70 6.53
N ILE A 113 4.87 0.43 6.26
CA ILE A 113 6.14 0.79 6.90
C ILE A 113 5.85 1.87 7.94
N ASP A 114 6.20 1.61 9.19
CA ASP A 114 5.94 2.57 10.27
C ASP A 114 6.77 3.85 10.08
N GLU A 115 6.30 4.94 10.67
CA GLU A 115 6.89 6.27 10.50
C GLU A 115 8.38 6.29 10.88
N GLY A 116 8.75 5.71 12.03
CA GLY A 116 10.15 5.64 12.48
C GLY A 116 11.06 4.88 11.50
N PRO A 117 10.75 3.62 11.14
CA PRO A 117 11.45 2.88 10.10
C PRO A 117 11.50 3.58 8.73
N LEU A 118 10.45 4.30 8.33
CA LEU A 118 10.40 5.06 7.08
C LEU A 118 11.34 6.28 7.15
N GLN A 119 11.33 7.01 8.27
CA GLN A 119 12.24 8.12 8.52
C GLN A 119 13.70 7.65 8.54
N GLU A 120 13.99 6.52 9.19
CA GLU A 120 15.32 5.92 9.18
C GLU A 120 15.74 5.52 7.76
N LEU A 121 14.86 4.85 7.02
CA LEU A 121 15.08 4.46 5.63
C LEU A 121 15.44 5.67 4.76
N LEU A 122 14.67 6.76 4.83
CA LEU A 122 14.94 8.00 4.10
C LEU A 122 16.29 8.62 4.47
N ASN A 123 16.62 8.61 5.76
CA ASN A 123 17.83 9.27 6.26
C ASN A 123 19.12 8.47 5.99
N ARG A 124 19.05 7.13 6.00
CA ARG A 124 20.23 6.27 5.88
C ARG A 124 20.44 5.70 4.48
N ASP A 125 19.39 5.17 3.87
CA ASP A 125 19.54 4.28 2.71
C ASP A 125 18.90 4.87 1.44
N ALA A 126 17.73 5.50 1.55
CA ALA A 126 16.92 5.97 0.43
C ALA A 126 17.24 7.42 0.04
N GLY A 127 18.52 7.73 -0.18
CA GLY A 127 18.99 9.08 -0.49
C GLY A 127 18.34 9.73 -1.71
N LYS A 128 18.00 8.95 -2.75
CA LYS A 128 17.30 9.45 -3.95
C LYS A 128 15.91 9.99 -3.60
N ALA A 129 15.12 9.22 -2.85
CA ALA A 129 13.79 9.61 -2.40
C ALA A 129 13.87 10.81 -1.46
N ARG A 130 14.79 10.80 -0.48
CA ARG A 130 15.01 11.93 0.43
C ARG A 130 15.35 13.23 -0.32
N ASN A 131 16.29 13.16 -1.27
CA ASN A 131 16.70 14.33 -2.04
C ASN A 131 15.57 14.84 -2.93
N PHE A 132 14.73 13.95 -3.48
CA PHE A 132 13.52 14.35 -4.20
C PHE A 132 12.58 15.13 -3.27
N LEU A 133 12.21 14.56 -2.12
CA LEU A 133 11.32 15.21 -1.15
C LEU A 133 11.85 16.57 -0.67
N ALA A 134 13.17 16.71 -0.50
CA ALA A 134 13.79 17.97 -0.10
C ALA A 134 13.69 19.06 -1.18
N ARG A 135 13.77 18.69 -2.46
CA ARG A 135 13.65 19.59 -3.62
C ARG A 135 12.20 20.02 -3.83
N GLU A 136 11.26 19.08 -3.82
CA GLU A 136 9.83 19.37 -3.97
C GLU A 136 9.25 20.14 -2.78
N GLY A 137 9.85 19.99 -1.60
CA GLY A 137 9.45 20.72 -0.41
C GLY A 137 8.02 20.37 0.02
N GLY A 138 7.11 21.34 -0.12
CA GLY A 138 5.73 21.24 0.39
C GLY A 138 4.86 20.21 -0.33
N ASP A 139 5.23 19.83 -1.54
CA ASP A 139 4.40 18.99 -2.42
C ASP A 139 4.90 17.54 -2.54
N GLY A 140 6.14 17.29 -2.11
CA GLY A 140 6.73 15.95 -2.13
C GLY A 140 6.04 15.00 -1.14
N ARG A 141 5.63 13.83 -1.63
CA ARG A 141 5.00 12.78 -0.82
C ARG A 141 5.67 11.43 -1.02
N ILE A 142 5.54 10.58 -0.01
CA ILE A 142 5.95 9.18 -0.06
C ILE A 142 4.85 8.28 0.52
N VAL A 143 4.60 7.15 -0.14
CA VAL A 143 3.61 6.16 0.28
C VAL A 143 4.17 5.28 1.39
N SER A 144 3.51 5.27 2.54
CA SER A 144 3.88 4.44 3.70
C SER A 144 2.97 3.24 3.92
N THR A 145 1.80 3.25 3.29
CA THR A 145 0.76 2.26 3.52
C THR A 145 0.05 1.96 2.22
N ILE A 146 -0.18 0.68 1.97
CA ILE A 146 -0.98 0.22 0.85
C ILE A 146 -1.99 -0.82 1.34
N TRP A 147 -3.14 -0.81 0.69
CA TRP A 147 -4.13 -1.86 0.73
C TRP A 147 -4.08 -2.60 -0.60
N VAL A 148 -4.11 -3.93 -0.57
CA VAL A 148 -4.15 -4.76 -1.76
C VAL A 148 -5.31 -5.74 -1.68
N VAL A 149 -5.90 -6.09 -2.82
CA VAL A 149 -6.98 -7.07 -2.88
C VAL A 149 -6.39 -8.48 -2.88
N VAL A 150 -6.86 -9.34 -1.99
CA VAL A 150 -6.41 -10.73 -1.84
C VAL A 150 -7.60 -11.67 -1.72
N GLU A 151 -7.46 -12.92 -2.17
CA GLU A 151 -8.41 -13.97 -1.82
C GLU A 151 -8.36 -14.29 -0.32
N GLY A 152 -9.49 -14.75 0.25
CA GLY A 152 -9.63 -15.02 1.68
C GLY A 152 -8.55 -15.95 2.25
N GLU A 153 -8.14 -16.97 1.50
CA GLU A 153 -7.08 -17.90 1.91
C GLU A 153 -5.72 -17.21 2.10
N ILE A 154 -5.40 -16.24 1.23
CA ILE A 154 -4.18 -15.44 1.36
C ILE A 154 -4.29 -14.56 2.61
N ALA A 155 -5.42 -13.87 2.79
CA ALA A 155 -5.67 -13.04 3.96
C ALA A 155 -5.50 -13.83 5.28
N GLU A 156 -6.02 -15.06 5.34
CA GLU A 156 -5.87 -15.95 6.49
C GLU A 156 -4.42 -16.35 6.74
N SER A 157 -3.65 -16.64 5.69
CA SER A 157 -2.21 -16.94 5.81
C SER A 157 -1.42 -15.76 6.40
N PHE A 158 -1.67 -14.54 5.94
CA PHE A 158 -1.02 -13.34 6.50
C PHE A 158 -1.47 -13.06 7.93
N ALA A 159 -2.76 -13.23 8.24
CA ALA A 159 -3.26 -13.10 9.60
C ALA A 159 -2.61 -14.10 10.57
N ALA A 160 -2.41 -15.34 10.14
CA ALA A 160 -1.79 -16.39 10.93
C ALA A 160 -0.27 -16.20 11.15
N ALA A 161 0.43 -15.54 10.22
CA ALA A 161 1.86 -15.25 10.35
C ALA A 161 2.16 -14.23 11.48
N GLY A 162 1.19 -13.38 11.79
CA GLY A 162 1.31 -12.31 12.78
C GLY A 162 1.74 -10.97 12.18
N LYS A 163 1.85 -9.95 13.03
CA LYS A 163 2.05 -8.55 12.62
C LYS A 163 3.51 -8.07 12.69
N SER A 164 4.45 -8.91 13.09
CA SER A 164 5.85 -8.51 13.21
C SER A 164 6.52 -8.40 11.83
N THR A 165 7.48 -7.50 11.69
CA THR A 165 8.28 -7.32 10.45
C THR A 165 9.06 -8.57 10.04
N GLY A 166 9.40 -9.45 11.00
CA GLY A 166 10.06 -10.73 10.75
C GLY A 166 9.11 -11.86 10.32
N ALA A 167 7.79 -11.63 10.27
CA ALA A 167 6.82 -12.63 9.83
C ALA A 167 6.73 -12.78 8.30
N ILE A 168 7.29 -11.81 7.56
CA ILE A 168 7.24 -11.74 6.10
C ILE A 168 8.67 -11.82 5.56
N GLU A 169 8.93 -12.81 4.72
CA GLU A 169 10.15 -12.88 3.91
C GLU A 169 9.96 -12.09 2.62
N ALA A 170 10.92 -11.23 2.29
CA ALA A 170 10.86 -10.36 1.11
C ALA A 170 11.98 -10.67 0.11
N GLU A 171 11.61 -10.97 -1.13
CA GLU A 171 12.51 -11.28 -2.24
C GLU A 171 12.31 -10.29 -3.39
N VAL A 172 13.39 -9.68 -3.87
CA VAL A 172 13.35 -8.74 -4.99
C VAL A 172 13.37 -9.53 -6.29
N LEU A 173 12.32 -9.41 -7.09
CA LEU A 173 12.23 -10.08 -8.40
C LEU A 173 12.68 -9.16 -9.54
N SER A 174 12.43 -7.85 -9.41
CA SER A 174 12.91 -6.82 -10.34
C SER A 174 12.85 -5.44 -9.67
N ALA A 175 13.25 -4.39 -10.40
CA ALA A 175 13.18 -3.01 -9.91
C ALA A 175 11.79 -2.61 -9.40
N ALA A 176 10.71 -3.12 -10.01
CA ALA A 176 9.32 -2.80 -9.64
C ALA A 176 8.56 -3.96 -8.99
N LYS A 177 9.21 -5.13 -8.80
CA LYS A 177 8.55 -6.34 -8.28
C LYS A 177 9.17 -6.83 -6.98
N LEU A 178 8.36 -6.90 -5.92
CA LEU A 178 8.75 -7.41 -4.61
C LEU A 178 7.82 -8.57 -4.22
N ARG A 179 8.41 -9.76 -4.07
CA ARG A 179 7.71 -10.94 -3.58
C ARG A 179 7.72 -10.92 -2.05
N LEU A 180 6.54 -11.09 -1.45
CA LEU A 180 6.36 -11.26 -0.01
C LEU A 180 5.85 -12.67 0.25
N THR A 181 6.57 -13.41 1.09
CA THR A 181 6.25 -14.79 1.46
C THR A 181 6.00 -14.86 2.96
N VAL A 182 4.86 -15.40 3.36
CA VAL A 182 4.59 -15.76 4.75
C VAL A 182 4.66 -17.27 4.92
N LYS A 183 5.31 -17.70 6.02
CA LYS A 183 5.35 -19.09 6.45
C LYS A 183 4.28 -19.30 7.51
N LYS A 184 3.32 -20.19 7.28
CA LYS A 184 2.35 -20.58 8.33
C LYS A 184 3.11 -21.24 9.48
N LYS A 185 2.89 -20.78 10.72
CA LYS A 185 3.34 -21.49 11.92
C LYS A 185 2.37 -22.65 12.20
N GLY A 186 2.75 -23.89 11.92
CA GLY A 186 1.93 -25.09 12.15
C GLY A 186 2.44 -26.35 11.42
N SER A 187 1.85 -27.51 11.72
CA SER A 187 2.29 -28.84 11.25
C SER A 187 2.11 -29.10 9.74
N ALA A 188 1.35 -28.27 9.03
CA ALA A 188 1.29 -28.28 7.57
C ALA A 188 2.07 -27.06 7.06
N GLY A 189 3.32 -27.29 6.62
CA GLY A 189 4.25 -26.27 6.12
C GLY A 189 3.80 -25.66 4.79
N GLY A 190 2.77 -24.82 4.82
CA GLY A 190 2.33 -24.02 3.68
C GLY A 190 3.00 -22.65 3.66
N THR A 191 3.55 -22.28 2.51
CA THR A 191 3.94 -20.89 2.21
C THR A 191 2.83 -20.20 1.44
N THR A 192 2.64 -18.92 1.69
CA THR A 192 1.76 -18.08 0.88
C THR A 192 2.53 -16.89 0.39
N THR A 193 2.41 -16.61 -0.90
CA THR A 193 3.24 -15.65 -1.61
C THR A 193 2.36 -14.66 -2.35
N ILE A 194 2.68 -13.37 -2.23
CA ILE A 194 2.15 -12.31 -3.08
C ILE A 194 3.31 -11.59 -3.77
N VAL A 195 3.09 -11.06 -4.97
CA VAL A 195 4.09 -10.29 -5.72
C VAL A 195 3.56 -8.89 -5.95
N TRP A 196 4.06 -7.93 -5.20
CA TRP A 196 3.75 -6.52 -5.44
C TRP A 196 4.32 -6.07 -6.77
N GLU A 197 3.44 -5.52 -7.59
CA GLU A 197 3.72 -4.96 -8.90
C GLU A 197 2.68 -3.88 -9.22
N PRO A 198 2.90 -3.03 -10.25
CA PRO A 198 1.89 -2.08 -10.68
C PRO A 198 0.54 -2.75 -10.97
N GLY A 199 -0.51 -2.05 -10.58
CA GLY A 199 -1.90 -2.50 -10.62
C GLY A 199 -2.34 -3.31 -9.40
N THR A 200 -1.49 -3.57 -8.39
CA THR A 200 -1.90 -4.39 -7.22
C THR A 200 -2.38 -3.58 -6.02
N THR A 201 -2.12 -2.27 -5.98
CA THR A 201 -2.56 -1.38 -4.91
C THR A 201 -3.98 -0.91 -5.14
N PHE A 202 -4.85 -1.17 -4.17
CA PHE A 202 -6.26 -0.76 -4.14
C PHE A 202 -6.47 0.62 -3.52
N ALA A 203 -5.74 0.90 -2.44
CA ALA A 203 -5.80 2.18 -1.74
C ALA A 203 -4.47 2.43 -1.02
N TYR A 204 -4.14 3.68 -0.73
CA TYR A 204 -2.87 4.03 -0.13
C TYR A 204 -2.97 5.23 0.82
N LEU A 205 -1.93 5.39 1.64
CA LEU A 205 -1.74 6.57 2.48
C LEU A 205 -0.34 7.13 2.27
N MET A 206 -0.27 8.45 2.23
CA MET A 206 0.94 9.22 1.95
C MET A 206 1.41 9.97 3.19
N HIS A 207 2.72 10.14 3.31
CA HIS A 207 3.34 11.06 4.24
C HIS A 207 4.01 12.21 3.49
N LYS A 208 4.05 13.36 4.15
CA LYS A 208 4.93 14.48 3.82
C LYS A 208 5.99 14.63 4.88
N VAL A 209 7.07 15.33 4.55
CA VAL A 209 8.03 15.75 5.57
C VAL A 209 7.46 16.95 6.31
N GLY A 210 7.15 16.75 7.60
CA GLY A 210 6.68 17.82 8.48
C GLY A 210 7.81 18.75 8.88
N LYS A 211 8.99 18.15 9.18
CA LYS A 211 10.16 18.89 9.61
C LYS A 211 11.44 18.34 9.00
N TRP A 212 12.23 19.26 8.46
CA TRP A 212 13.59 19.03 8.01
C TRP A 212 14.58 19.60 9.03
N ASN A 213 15.79 19.04 9.06
CA ASN A 213 16.92 19.73 9.67
C ASN A 213 17.28 20.99 8.85
N LYS A 214 18.15 21.85 9.41
CA LYS A 214 18.46 23.19 8.87
C LYS A 214 18.88 23.20 7.39
N ASP A 215 19.63 22.20 6.94
CA ASP A 215 20.15 22.04 5.58
C ASP A 215 19.31 21.11 4.69
N LYS A 216 18.15 20.64 5.18
CA LYS A 216 17.27 19.67 4.49
C LYS A 216 17.97 18.37 4.05
N SER A 217 19.05 18.00 4.73
CA SER A 217 19.75 16.72 4.50
C SER A 217 19.17 15.57 5.31
N ARG A 218 18.32 15.85 6.30
CA ARG A 218 17.71 14.87 7.20
C ARG A 218 16.25 15.20 7.49
N VAL A 219 15.41 14.17 7.43
CA VAL A 219 14.01 14.19 7.89
C VAL A 219 14.01 14.08 9.41
N GLU A 220 13.45 15.10 10.08
CA GLU A 220 13.25 15.10 11.54
C GLU A 220 11.86 14.59 11.92
N GLU A 221 10.86 14.83 11.06
CA GLU A 221 9.46 14.46 11.32
C GLU A 221 8.74 14.15 10.00
N LEU A 222 7.98 13.06 9.97
CA LEU A 222 7.02 12.75 8.91
C LEU A 222 5.60 12.98 9.44
N VAL A 223 4.70 13.40 8.56
CA VAL A 223 3.30 13.62 8.93
C VAL A 223 2.42 13.01 7.85
N ILE A 224 1.38 12.29 8.26
CA ILE A 224 0.34 11.80 7.37
C ILE A 224 -0.26 12.98 6.61
N ASP A 225 -0.26 12.92 5.28
CA ASP A 225 -0.94 13.93 4.48
C ASP A 225 -2.37 13.52 4.19
N ALA A 226 -3.29 13.98 5.05
CA ALA A 226 -4.72 13.74 4.91
C ALA A 226 -5.44 14.77 4.02
N LYS A 227 -4.74 15.78 3.46
CA LYS A 227 -5.40 16.77 2.59
C LYS A 227 -6.01 16.07 1.35
N GLY A 228 -7.21 16.46 0.92
CA GLY A 228 -7.90 15.79 -0.19
C GLY A 228 -8.60 14.48 0.18
N LEU A 229 -8.52 14.06 1.45
CA LEU A 229 -9.35 12.99 2.01
C LEU A 229 -10.60 13.54 2.72
N ASN A 230 -10.99 14.80 2.53
CA ASN A 230 -12.19 15.38 3.18
C ASN A 230 -13.33 15.48 2.17
#